data_AF-A0A7X9DI73-F1
#
_entry.id   AF-A0A7X9DI73-F1
#
_cell.length_a   1.000
_cell.length_b   1.000
_cell.length_c   1.000
_cell.angle_alpha   90.00
_cell.angle_beta   90.00
_cell.angle_gamma   90.00
#
_symmetry.space_group_name_H-M   'P 1'
#
loop_
_entity.id
_entity.type
_entity.pdbx_description
1 polymer ?
#
loop_
_entity_poly.entity_id
_entity_poly.type
_entity_poly.pdbx_seq_one_letter_code
_entity_poly.pdbx_strand_id
1 'polypeptide(L)'
;MFIFTLLGIIFYHTLSGKNSKILGIPEKWFWAVVYAAFCVFVECLLNIGGHLVWEYEYWNLSFKGVWLIFLFGYFHFFVFAIIVIGLSTVKKKIIAVSSIYAVPVIMNILALGILGWNY
;
A
#
# COMPACT_ATOMS: atom_id res chain seq x y z
N MET A 1 -7.06 8.69 -3.47
CA MET A 1 -6.85 7.50 -4.33
C MET A 1 -5.90 7.75 -5.49
N PHE A 2 -6.16 8.73 -6.36
CA PHE A 2 -5.35 9.00 -7.56
C PHE A 2 -3.82 9.06 -7.31
N ILE A 3 -3.37 9.85 -6.32
CA ILE A 3 -1.93 10.00 -6.04
C ILE A 3 -1.26 8.73 -5.51
N PHE A 4 -1.97 7.91 -4.73
CA PHE A 4 -1.42 6.68 -4.16
C PHE A 4 -1.21 5.60 -5.23
N THR A 5 -2.12 5.50 -6.19
CA THR A 5 -1.95 4.63 -7.36
C THR A 5 -0.75 5.08 -8.20
N LEU A 6 -0.60 6.38 -8.44
CA LEU A 6 0.55 6.93 -9.15
C LEU A 6 1.87 6.65 -8.42
N LEU A 7 1.90 6.77 -7.09
CA LEU A 7 3.09 6.47 -6.30
C LEU A 7 3.54 5.02 -6.42
N GLY A 8 2.62 4.06 -6.60
CA GLY A 8 2.99 2.66 -6.89
C GLY A 8 3.71 2.52 -8.23
N ILE A 9 3.27 3.24 -9.27
CA ILE A 9 3.91 3.26 -10.60
C ILE A 9 5.27 3.94 -10.51
N ILE A 10 5.34 5.08 -9.83
CA ILE A 10 6.58 5.83 -9.61
C ILE A 10 7.58 4.95 -8.86
N PHE A 11 7.16 4.29 -7.78
CA PHE A 11 8.00 3.38 -7.00
C PHE A 11 8.67 2.32 -7.88
N TYR A 12 7.92 1.67 -8.77
CA TYR A 12 8.47 0.68 -9.70
C TYR A 12 9.56 1.27 -10.61
N HIS A 13 9.34 2.48 -11.14
CA HIS A 13 10.29 3.14 -12.04
C HIS A 13 11.50 3.75 -11.31
N THR A 14 11.39 4.01 -10.00
CA THR A 14 12.51 4.47 -9.18
C THR A 14 13.55 3.37 -8.94
N LEU A 15 13.15 2.08 -9.00
CA LEU A 15 14.06 0.97 -8.73
C LEU A 15 15.07 0.78 -9.86
N SER A 16 16.36 0.73 -9.52
CA SER A 16 17.44 0.52 -10.49
C SER A 16 17.47 -0.88 -11.13
N GLY A 17 16.68 -1.82 -10.62
CA GLY A 17 16.69 -3.23 -11.04
C GLY A 17 17.92 -4.02 -10.60
N LYS A 18 18.89 -3.38 -9.94
CA LYS A 18 20.12 -4.01 -9.42
C LYS A 18 19.99 -4.33 -7.94
N ASN A 19 20.84 -5.23 -7.43
CA ASN A 19 20.98 -5.49 -6.00
C ASN A 19 21.84 -4.40 -5.33
N SER A 20 21.38 -3.15 -5.43
CA SER A 20 22.04 -1.97 -4.88
C SER A 20 21.63 -1.75 -3.43
N LYS A 21 22.49 -1.07 -2.67
CA LYS A 21 22.19 -0.61 -1.31
C LYS A 21 22.24 0.91 -1.25
N ILE A 22 21.33 1.50 -0.48
CA ILE A 22 21.28 2.92 -0.15
C ILE A 22 21.38 3.02 1.37
N LEU A 23 22.37 3.75 1.88
CA LEU A 23 22.63 3.88 3.33
C LEU A 23 22.72 2.52 4.06
N GLY A 24 23.29 1.50 3.39
CA GLY A 24 23.44 0.14 3.94
C GLY A 24 22.19 -0.75 3.86
N ILE A 25 21.03 -0.20 3.48
CA ILE A 25 19.76 -0.91 3.32
C ILE A 25 19.59 -1.28 1.83
N PRO A 26 19.03 -2.45 1.48
CA PRO A 26 18.75 -2.74 0.06
C PRO A 26 17.79 -1.70 -0.53
N GLU A 27 18.11 -1.21 -1.72
CA GLU A 27 17.43 -0.08 -2.40
C GLU A 27 15.90 -0.17 -2.35
N LYS A 28 15.34 -1.35 -2.63
CA LYS A 28 13.89 -1.59 -2.66
C LYS A 28 13.22 -1.25 -1.33
N TRP A 29 13.85 -1.64 -0.22
CA TRP A 29 13.35 -1.40 1.13
C TRP A 29 13.53 0.06 1.55
N PHE A 30 14.66 0.67 1.17
CA PHE A 30 14.87 2.10 1.39
C PHE A 30 13.75 2.93 0.75
N TRP A 31 13.47 2.69 -0.54
CA TRP A 31 12.40 3.40 -1.23
C TRP A 31 11.01 3.07 -0.66
N ALA A 32 10.74 1.82 -0.28
CA ALA A 32 9.47 1.47 0.33
C ALA A 32 9.19 2.25 1.62
N VAL A 33 10.20 2.45 2.47
CA VAL A 33 10.08 3.27 3.68
C VAL A 33 9.83 4.74 3.32
N VAL A 34 10.59 5.29 2.38
CA VAL A 34 10.47 6.69 1.96
C VAL A 34 9.09 6.98 1.35
N TYR A 35 8.62 6.15 0.42
CA TYR A 35 7.31 6.34 -0.22
C TYR A 35 6.16 6.09 0.75
N ALA A 36 6.27 5.11 1.66
CA ALA A 36 5.27 4.92 2.70
C ALA A 36 5.18 6.15 3.62
N ALA A 37 6.31 6.72 4.02
CA ALA A 37 6.35 7.92 4.85
C ALA A 37 5.73 9.12 4.11
N PHE A 38 6.02 9.27 2.81
CA PHE A 38 5.43 10.31 1.97
C PHE A 38 3.90 10.16 1.86
N CYS A 39 3.39 8.93 1.69
CA CYS A 39 1.95 8.70 1.67
C CYS A 39 1.28 9.13 2.98
N VAL A 40 1.82 8.68 4.12
CA VAL A 40 1.29 9.04 5.45
C VAL A 40 1.35 10.55 5.68
N PHE A 41 2.44 11.19 5.25
CA PHE A 41 2.56 12.66 5.33
C PHE A 41 1.43 13.35 4.56
N VAL A 42 1.16 12.92 3.32
CA VAL A 42 0.02 13.44 2.52
C VAL A 42 -1.31 13.17 3.22
N GLU A 43 -1.51 11.99 3.81
CA GLU A 43 -2.74 11.70 4.55
C GLU A 43 -2.91 12.56 5.80
N CYS A 44 -1.84 12.82 6.55
CA CYS A 44 -1.88 13.75 7.67
C CYS A 44 -2.32 15.15 7.21
N LEU A 45 -1.81 15.64 6.06
CA LEU A 45 -2.24 16.93 5.50
C LEU A 45 -3.71 16.92 5.09
N LEU A 46 -4.18 15.84 4.46
CA LEU A 46 -5.59 15.70 4.10
C LEU A 46 -6.50 15.61 5.33
N ASN A 47 -6.03 14.97 6.41
CA ASN A 47 -6.76 14.88 7.65
C ASN A 47 -6.88 16.25 8.34
N ILE A 48 -5.78 16.99 8.43
CA ILE A 48 -5.79 18.37 8.94
C ILE A 48 -6.68 19.28 8.08
N GLY A 49 -6.69 19.08 6.76
CA GLY A 49 -7.55 19.80 5.82
C GLY A 49 -9.02 19.40 5.85
N GLY A 50 -9.44 18.46 6.71
CA GLY A 50 -10.83 17.99 6.79
C GLY A 50 -11.28 17.16 5.59
N HIS A 51 -10.35 16.71 4.75
CA HIS A 51 -10.62 15.86 3.58
C HIS A 51 -10.43 14.36 3.84
N LEU A 52 -9.90 13.99 5.00
CA LEU A 52 -9.71 12.61 5.43
C LEU A 52 -10.09 12.45 6.90
N VAL A 53 -11.03 11.57 7.20
CA VAL A 53 -11.52 11.35 8.57
C VAL A 53 -10.83 10.11 9.16
N TRP A 54 -10.17 10.29 10.30
CA TRP A 54 -9.55 9.21 11.09
C TRP A 54 -10.04 9.29 12.52
N GLU A 55 -11.05 8.49 12.88
CA GLU A 55 -11.74 8.58 14.18
C GLU A 55 -11.70 7.28 15.00
N TYR A 56 -10.83 6.32 14.67
CA TYR A 56 -10.68 5.13 15.51
C TYR A 56 -9.59 5.33 16.58
N GLU A 57 -9.72 4.64 17.72
CA GLU A 57 -8.82 4.75 18.87
C GLU A 57 -7.34 4.54 18.51
N TYR A 58 -7.06 3.61 17.59
CA TYR A 58 -5.71 3.31 17.09
C TYR A 58 -5.45 3.83 15.67
N TRP A 59 -6.41 4.52 15.06
CA TRP A 59 -6.35 5.07 13.71
C TRP A 59 -6.90 6.50 13.73
N ASN A 60 -6.08 7.42 14.25
CA ASN A 60 -6.34 8.85 14.38
C ASN A 60 -5.04 9.64 14.18
N LEU A 61 -5.15 10.96 14.04
CA LEU A 61 -4.00 11.87 13.90
C LEU A 61 -3.26 12.06 15.23
N SER A 62 -2.62 11.00 15.70
CA SER A 62 -1.75 10.99 16.87
C SER A 62 -0.44 10.27 16.54
N PHE A 63 0.57 10.45 17.40
CA PHE A 63 1.85 9.78 17.23
C PHE A 63 1.70 8.25 17.06
N LYS A 64 0.88 7.59 17.90
CA LYS A 64 0.63 6.15 17.82
C LYS A 64 -0.16 5.77 16.57
N GLY A 65 -1.21 6.53 16.24
CA GLY A 65 -2.04 6.26 15.07
C GLY A 65 -1.24 6.37 13.78
N VAL A 66 -0.41 7.41 13.64
CA VAL A 66 0.45 7.63 12.46
C VAL A 66 1.41 6.47 12.22
N TRP A 67 2.00 5.87 13.26
CA TRP A 67 2.84 4.69 13.11
C TRP A 67 2.07 3.46 12.62
N LEU A 68 0.84 3.28 13.11
CA LEU A 68 -0.02 2.17 12.69
C LEU A 68 -0.42 2.34 11.21
N ILE A 69 -0.74 3.57 10.80
CA ILE A 69 -1.07 3.93 9.42
C ILE A 69 0.15 3.79 8.50
N PHE A 70 1.33 4.16 8.98
CA PHE A 70 2.57 3.91 8.26
C PHE A 70 2.78 2.42 7.99
N LEU A 71 2.69 1.58 9.03
CA LEU A 71 3.00 0.16 8.91
C LEU A 71 1.93 -0.59 8.11
N PHE A 72 0.66 -0.44 8.48
CA PHE A 72 -0.46 -1.22 7.93
C PHE A 72 -1.23 -0.50 6.83
N GLY A 73 -1.23 0.84 6.83
CA GLY A 73 -1.88 1.64 5.79
C GLY A 73 -1.03 1.83 4.53
N TYR A 74 0.30 1.78 4.61
CA TYR A 74 1.16 2.03 3.43
C TYR A 74 2.33 1.10 3.26
N PHE A 75 3.19 0.96 4.27
CA PHE A 75 4.42 0.20 4.15
C PHE A 75 4.15 -1.24 3.72
N HIS A 76 3.14 -1.87 4.30
CA HIS A 76 2.67 -3.21 3.93
C HIS A 76 2.41 -3.37 2.42
N PHE A 77 1.80 -2.38 1.76
CA PHE A 77 1.54 -2.42 0.32
C PHE A 77 2.83 -2.36 -0.51
N PHE A 78 3.80 -1.55 -0.10
CA PHE A 78 5.12 -1.53 -0.76
C PHE A 78 5.91 -2.81 -0.52
N VAL A 79 5.77 -3.46 0.65
CA VAL A 79 6.34 -4.80 0.89
C VAL A 79 5.77 -5.81 -0.10
N PHE A 80 4.46 -5.83 -0.29
CA PHE A 80 3.83 -6.69 -1.30
C PHE A 80 4.32 -6.38 -2.71
N ALA A 81 4.48 -5.09 -3.07
CA ALA A 81 5.06 -4.70 -4.34
C ALA A 81 6.49 -5.27 -4.52
N ILE A 82 7.35 -5.16 -3.51
CA ILE A 82 8.71 -5.75 -3.52
C ILE A 82 8.66 -7.25 -3.76
N ILE A 83 7.78 -7.96 -3.05
CA ILE A 83 7.62 -9.42 -3.18
C ILE A 83 7.22 -9.76 -4.61
N VAL A 84 6.17 -9.12 -5.15
CA VAL A 84 5.66 -9.39 -6.50
C VAL A 84 6.72 -9.05 -7.56
N ILE A 85 7.41 -7.91 -7.44
CA ILE A 85 8.49 -7.52 -8.37
C ILE A 85 9.61 -8.56 -8.36
N GLY A 86 9.95 -9.10 -7.17
CA GLY A 86 10.99 -10.09 -6.96
C GLY A 86 10.66 -11.51 -7.44
N LEU A 87 9.42 -11.81 -7.84
CA LEU A 87 9.05 -13.12 -8.36
C LEU A 87 9.75 -13.40 -9.70
N SER A 88 10.28 -14.62 -9.84
CA SER A 88 11.13 -15.00 -10.97
C SER A 88 10.42 -15.19 -12.31
N THR A 89 9.09 -15.39 -12.31
CA THR A 89 8.32 -15.65 -13.54
C THR A 89 7.07 -14.80 -13.59
N VAL A 90 6.66 -14.42 -14.81
CA VAL A 90 5.41 -13.70 -15.04
C VAL A 90 4.20 -14.49 -14.53
N LYS A 91 4.21 -15.82 -14.67
CA LYS A 91 3.17 -16.70 -14.11
C LYS A 91 3.00 -16.50 -12.60
N LYS A 92 4.09 -16.48 -11.83
CA LYS A 92 4.04 -16.23 -10.38
C LYS A 92 3.53 -14.83 -10.06
N LYS A 93 3.94 -13.82 -10.84
CA LYS A 93 3.46 -12.43 -10.69
C LYS A 93 1.95 -12.33 -10.93
N ILE A 94 1.45 -12.94 -12.01
CA ILE A 94 0.01 -13.01 -12.32
C ILE A 94 -0.73 -13.68 -11.18
N ILE A 95 -0.29 -14.86 -10.71
CA ILE A 95 -0.95 -15.56 -9.60
C ILE A 95 -1.01 -14.68 -8.36
N ALA A 96 0.09 -14.04 -7.96
CA ALA A 96 0.11 -13.18 -6.78
C ALA A 96 -0.87 -12.00 -6.90
N VAL A 97 -0.85 -11.31 -8.05
CA VAL A 97 -1.75 -10.17 -8.30
C VAL A 97 -3.21 -10.62 -8.38
N SER A 98 -3.50 -11.71 -9.10
CA SER A 98 -4.83 -12.29 -9.21
C SER A 98 -5.39 -12.71 -7.85
N SER A 99 -4.58 -13.28 -6.96
CA SER A 99 -5.03 -13.64 -5.60
C SER A 99 -5.42 -12.42 -4.78
N ILE A 100 -4.68 -11.31 -4.90
CA ILE A 100 -5.01 -10.05 -4.21
C ILE A 100 -6.37 -9.51 -4.70
N TYR A 101 -6.59 -9.51 -6.02
CA TYR A 101 -7.86 -9.05 -6.59
C TYR A 101 -9.02 -10.04 -6.42
N ALA A 102 -8.73 -11.33 -6.26
CA ALA A 102 -9.77 -12.34 -6.04
C ALA A 102 -10.50 -12.11 -4.71
N VAL A 103 -9.81 -11.65 -3.67
CA VAL A 103 -10.43 -11.38 -2.35
C VAL A 103 -11.58 -10.37 -2.45
N PRO A 104 -11.40 -9.13 -2.92
CA PRO A 104 -12.50 -8.17 -3.01
C PRO A 104 -13.57 -8.62 -4.01
N VAL A 105 -13.22 -9.29 -5.10
CA VAL A 105 -14.21 -9.84 -6.05
C VAL A 105 -15.11 -10.86 -5.37
N ILE A 106 -14.54 -11.83 -4.67
CA ILE A 106 -15.29 -12.85 -3.93
C ILE A 106 -16.15 -12.19 -2.85
N MET A 107 -15.59 -11.24 -2.07
CA MET A 107 -16.35 -10.56 -1.03
C MET A 107 -17.55 -9.77 -1.60
N ASN A 108 -17.41 -9.10 -2.75
CA ASN A 108 -18.53 -8.42 -3.39
C ASN A 108 -19.58 -9.41 -3.93
N ILE A 109 -19.17 -10.54 -4.50
CA ILE A 109 -20.11 -11.59 -4.94
C ILE A 109 -20.91 -12.12 -3.75
N LEU A 110 -20.25 -12.36 -2.61
CA LEU A 110 -20.94 -12.82 -1.40
C LEU A 110 -21.86 -11.74 -0.82
N ALA A 111 -21.39 -10.50 -0.70
CA ALA A 111 -22.14 -9.41 -0.10
C ALA A 111 -23.36 -9.01 -0.94
N LEU A 112 -23.15 -8.69 -2.23
CA LEU A 112 -24.20 -8.24 -3.14
C LEU A 112 -25.08 -9.40 -3.62
N GLY A 113 -24.47 -10.54 -3.92
CA GLY A 113 -25.15 -11.66 -4.58
C GLY A 113 -25.85 -12.62 -3.64
N ILE A 114 -25.34 -12.81 -2.41
CA ILE A 114 -25.88 -13.81 -1.47
C ILE A 114 -26.49 -13.15 -0.23
N LEU A 115 -25.76 -12.20 0.38
CA LEU A 115 -26.18 -11.56 1.62
C LEU A 115 -27.14 -10.37 1.43
N GLY A 116 -27.36 -9.93 0.18
CA GLY A 116 -28.30 -8.86 -0.17
C GLY A 116 -27.89 -7.48 0.36
N TRP A 117 -26.60 -7.26 0.59
CA TRP A 117 -26.10 -5.96 1.03
C TRP A 117 -26.27 -4.94 -0.09
N ASN A 118 -26.73 -3.74 0.25
CA ASN A 118 -26.86 -2.62 -0.68
C ASN A 118 -26.05 -1.45 -0.11
N TYR A 119 -24.97 -1.08 -0.81
CA TYR A 119 -24.09 0.03 -0.49
C TYR A 119 -23.54 0.67 -1.76
#